data_AF-A0A9K3H4D0-F1
#
_entry.id   AF-A0A9K3H4D0-F1
#
_cell.length_a   1.000
_cell.length_b   1.000
_cell.length_c   1.000
_cell.angle_alpha   90.00
_cell.angle_beta   90.00
_cell.angle_gamma   90.00
#
_symmetry.space_group_name_H-M   'P 1'
#
loop_
_entity.id
_entity.type
_entity.pdbx_description
1 polymer ?
#
loop_
_entity_poly.entity_id
_entity_poly.type
_entity_poly.pdbx_seq_one_letter_code
_entity_poly.pdbx_strand_id
1 'polypeptide(L)'
;MDAPVTTPCAHNFCISCLSYQSSNSEARVLRSRNNSMKCPSCTTDIFDFLHKPQENTELRTLIDSFQRRQKNVVSEGKMLKPLIL
;
A
#
# COMPACT_ATOMS: atom_id res chain seq x y z
N MET A 1 4.02 3.98 -7.01
CA MET A 1 3.67 3.58 -5.64
C MET A 1 4.74 4.17 -4.75
N ASP A 2 4.40 5.23 -4.02
CA ASP A 2 5.32 5.90 -3.11
C ASP A 2 5.07 5.39 -1.69
N ALA A 3 6.15 5.15 -0.95
CA ALA A 3 6.12 4.62 0.41
C ALA A 3 5.34 3.30 0.56
N PRO A 4 5.82 2.18 -0.02
CA PRO A 4 5.23 0.87 0.21
C PRO A 4 5.42 0.44 1.68
N VAL A 5 4.42 -0.25 2.22
CA VAL A 5 4.39 -0.79 3.58
C VAL A 5 3.99 -2.24 3.48
N THR A 6 4.68 -3.12 4.20
CA THR A 6 4.32 -4.54 4.31
C THR A 6 3.66 -4.77 5.66
N THR A 7 2.39 -5.16 5.62
CA THR A 7 1.63 -5.51 6.83
C THR A 7 2.13 -6.85 7.41
N PRO A 8 1.85 -7.16 8.70
CA PRO A 8 2.18 -8.46 9.29
C PRO A 8 1.56 -9.67 8.57
N CYS A 9 0.48 -9.45 7.83
CA CYS A 9 -0.16 -10.46 6.97
C CYS A 9 0.46 -10.55 5.55
N ALA A 10 1.64 -9.96 5.34
CA ALA A 10 2.42 -9.95 4.10
C ALA A 10 1.78 -9.24 2.89
N HIS A 11 0.67 -8.52 3.08
CA HIS A 11 0.11 -7.67 2.03
C HIS A 11 0.80 -6.30 2.01
N ASN A 12 0.95 -5.75 0.81
CA ASN A 12 1.70 -4.52 0.55
C ASN A 12 0.78 -3.39 0.10
N PHE A 13 0.87 -2.23 0.75
CA PHE A 13 0.06 -1.05 0.43
C PHE A 13 0.91 0.20 0.49
N CYS A 14 0.45 1.31 -0.09
CA CYS A 14 1.10 2.59 0.14
C CYS A 14 0.71 3.17 1.51
N ILE A 15 1.58 3.94 2.18
CA ILE A 15 1.25 4.56 3.49
C ILE A 15 -0.07 5.35 3.40
N SER A 16 -0.22 6.18 2.37
CA SER A 16 -1.43 6.99 2.18
C SER A 16 -2.68 6.14 1.93
N CYS A 17 -2.54 4.99 1.27
CA CYS A 17 -3.63 4.04 1.01
C CYS A 17 -4.19 3.48 2.34
N LEU A 18 -3.30 3.12 3.28
CA LEU A 18 -3.69 2.61 4.60
C LEU A 18 -4.29 3.71 5.49
N SER A 19 -3.73 4.92 5.44
CA SER A 19 -4.23 6.08 6.21
C SER A 19 -5.61 6.56 5.74
N TYR A 20 -5.87 6.51 4.43
CA TYR A 20 -7.20 6.80 3.90
C TYR A 20 -8.24 5.77 4.37
N GLN A 21 -7.86 4.49 4.41
CA GLN A 21 -8.77 3.46 4.88
C GLN A 21 -9.11 3.63 6.37
N SER A 22 -8.13 3.97 7.21
CA SER A 22 -8.36 4.22 8.64
C SER A 22 -9.25 5.43 8.90
N SER A 23 -9.11 6.51 8.12
CA SER A 23 -9.99 7.68 8.25
C SER A 23 -11.40 7.43 7.74
N ASN A 24 -11.57 6.65 6.66
CA ASN A 24 -12.88 6.35 6.11
C ASN A 24 -13.65 5.26 6.88
N SER A 25 -12.96 4.46 7.71
CA SER A 25 -13.60 3.58 8.70
C SER A 25 -14.16 4.34 9.90
N GLU A 26 -13.52 5.44 10.32
CA GLU A 26 -14.07 6.29 11.39
C GLU A 26 -15.36 7.01 10.94
N ALA A 27 -15.47 7.40 9.67
CA ALA A 27 -16.68 8.04 9.14
C ALA A 27 -17.91 7.12 9.04
N ARG A 28 -17.75 5.80 9.14
CA ARG A 28 -18.83 4.81 8.94
C ARG A 28 -19.31 4.06 10.19
N VAL A 29 -18.70 4.27 11.37
CA VAL A 29 -18.99 3.41 12.54
C VAL A 29 -19.25 4.22 13.82
N LEU A 30 -20.47 4.74 13.91
CA LEU A 30 -21.15 5.10 15.17
C LEU A 30 -21.84 3.86 15.80
N ARG A 31 -21.31 2.65 15.57
CA ARG A 31 -21.87 1.39 16.08
C ARG A 31 -20.77 0.47 16.64
N SER A 32 -20.74 0.38 17.98
CA SER A 32 -20.07 -0.66 18.77
C SER A 32 -18.54 -0.72 18.69
N ARG A 33 -17.89 0.06 19.56
CA ARG A 33 -16.66 -0.15 20.36
C ARG A 33 -15.74 -1.36 20.11
N ASN A 34 -15.43 -1.72 18.87
CA ASN A 34 -14.27 -2.56 18.55
C ASN A 34 -13.38 -1.83 17.54
N ASN A 35 -12.27 -1.30 18.02
CA ASN A 35 -11.27 -0.58 17.24
C ASN A 35 -10.38 -1.56 16.44
N SER A 36 -10.98 -2.58 15.82
CA SER A 36 -10.24 -3.55 15.01
C SER A 36 -10.17 -3.07 13.57
N MET A 37 -8.98 -2.69 13.12
CA MET A 37 -8.73 -2.32 11.73
C MET A 37 -8.21 -3.52 10.99
N LYS A 38 -9.04 -4.10 10.11
CA LYS A 38 -8.65 -5.26 9.31
C LYS A 38 -7.91 -4.85 8.04
N CYS A 39 -7.01 -5.73 7.60
CA CYS A 39 -6.36 -5.62 6.30
C CYS A 39 -7.41 -5.47 5.18
N PRO A 40 -7.22 -4.56 4.20
CA PRO A 40 -8.15 -4.47 3.06
C PRO A 40 -8.14 -5.70 2.15
N SER A 41 -7.09 -6.53 2.18
CA SER A 41 -6.96 -7.71 1.32
C SER A 41 -7.28 -9.04 2.03
N CYS A 42 -7.36 -9.05 3.36
CA CYS A 42 -7.66 -10.27 4.12
C CYS A 42 -8.33 -9.95 5.46
N THR A 43 -8.67 -10.96 6.26
CA THR A 43 -9.39 -10.74 7.52
C THR A 43 -8.49 -10.45 8.74
N THR A 44 -7.17 -10.40 8.56
CA THR A 44 -6.20 -10.19 9.64
C THR A 44 -6.34 -8.79 10.24
N ASP A 45 -6.33 -8.70 11.57
CA ASP A 45 -6.28 -7.42 12.28
C ASP A 45 -4.89 -6.81 12.17
N ILE A 46 -4.85 -5.52 11.82
CA ILE A 46 -3.64 -4.73 11.65
C ILE A 46 -3.69 -3.43 12.47
N PHE A 47 -4.62 -3.32 13.43
CA PHE A 47 -4.82 -2.11 14.23
C PHE A 47 -3.53 -1.59 14.88
N ASP A 48 -2.82 -2.43 15.64
CA ASP A 48 -1.59 -2.02 16.33
C ASP A 48 -0.48 -1.61 15.36
N PHE A 49 -0.44 -2.24 14.19
CA PHE A 49 0.54 -1.92 13.15
C PHE A 49 0.31 -0.53 12.54
N LEU A 50 -0.94 -0.10 12.41
CA LEU A 50 -1.29 1.20 11.82
C LEU A 50 -0.91 2.41 12.68
N HIS A 51 -0.57 2.21 13.96
CA HIS A 51 -0.10 3.30 14.82
C HIS A 51 1.25 3.87 14.35
N LYS A 52 2.14 3.02 13.83
CA LYS A 52 3.45 3.43 13.33
C LYS A 52 3.92 2.53 12.17
N PRO A 53 3.23 2.56 11.02
CA PRO A 53 3.65 1.79 9.85
C PRO A 53 5.03 2.26 9.41
N GLN A 54 5.92 1.31 9.10
CA GLN A 54 7.23 1.59 8.55
C GLN A 54 7.24 1.29 7.07
N GLU A 55 7.89 2.16 6.30
CA GLU A 55 8.10 1.91 4.87
C GLU A 55 8.96 0.66 4.69
N ASN A 56 8.57 -0.21 3.76
CA ASN A 56 9.41 -1.29 3.28
C ASN A 56 10.39 -0.74 2.23
N THR A 57 11.59 -0.37 2.68
CA THR A 57 12.66 0.19 1.84
C THR A 57 13.15 -0.78 0.76
N GLU A 58 13.12 -2.09 1.02
CA GLU A 58 13.49 -3.10 0.02
C GLU A 58 12.49 -3.09 -1.14
N LEU A 59 11.20 -3.12 -0.83
CA LEU A 59 10.13 -3.05 -1.82
C LEU A 59 10.16 -1.70 -2.56
N ARG A 60 10.45 -0.60 -1.86
CA ARG A 60 10.65 0.72 -2.49
C ARG A 60 11.79 0.67 -3.51
N THR A 61 12.92 0.10 -3.14
CA THR A 61 14.09 -0.05 -4.03
C THR A 61 13.76 -0.89 -5.26
N LEU A 62 13.02 -1.99 -5.08
CA LEU A 62 12.56 -2.85 -6.17
C LEU A 62 11.62 -2.10 -7.13
N ILE A 63 10.62 -1.40 -6.59
CA ILE A 63 9.68 -0.56 -7.36
C ILE A 63 10.45 0.50 -8.15
N ASP A 64 11.37 1.21 -7.51
CA ASP A 64 12.15 2.29 -8.14
C ASP A 64 13.06 1.74 -9.25
N SER A 65 13.66 0.57 -9.05
CA SER A 65 14.45 -0.10 -10.08
C SER A 65 13.57 -0.50 -11.29
N PHE A 66 12.35 -1.00 -11.02
CA PHE A 66 11.41 -1.40 -12.05
C PHE A 66 10.91 -0.20 -12.86
N GLN A 67 10.53 0.88 -12.18
CA GLN A 67 10.08 2.12 -12.81
C GLN A 67 11.18 2.78 -13.64
N ARG A 68 12.44 2.79 -13.15
CA ARG A 68 13.59 3.29 -13.93
C ARG A 68 13.76 2.51 -15.23
N ARG A 69 13.70 1.17 -15.18
CA ARG A 69 13.76 0.33 -16.38
C ARG A 69 12.63 0.66 -17.35
N GLN A 70 11.40 0.81 -16.86
CA GLN A 70 10.28 1.17 -17.74
C GLN A 70 10.45 2.54 -18.39
N LYS A 71 10.92 3.56 -17.66
CA LYS A 71 11.20 4.89 -18.22
C LYS A 71 12.29 4.85 -19.31
N ASN A 72 13.35 4.06 -19.11
CA ASN A 72 14.42 3.91 -20.11
C ASN A 72 13.93 3.21 -21.40
N VAL A 73 12.95 2.30 -21.30
CA VAL A 73 12.36 1.66 -22.48
C VAL A 73 11.45 2.62 -23.26
N VAL A 74 10.82 3.58 -22.58
CA VAL A 74 9.98 4.61 -23.24
C VAL A 74 10.81 5.57 -24.10
N SER A 75 12.05 5.88 -23.71
CA SER A 75 12.97 6.72 -24.50
C SER A 75 13.47 6.08 -25.80
N GLU A 76 13.33 4.76 -25.98
CA GLU A 76 13.72 4.04 -27.20
C GLU A 76 12.52 3.62 -28.09
N GLY A 77 11.38 4.30 -27.94
CA GLY A 77 10.28 4.20 -28.92
C GLY A 77 9.40 2.94 -28.80
N LYS A 78 9.36 2.26 -27.65
CA LYS A 78 8.40 1.16 -27.41
C LYS A 78 7.47 1.51 -26.25
N MET A 79 6.27 1.96 -26.60
CA MET A 79 5.16 2.19 -25.67
C MET A 79 4.72 0.85 -25.06
N LEU A 80 5.31 0.46 -23.93
CA LEU A 80 4.79 -0.63 -23.12
C LEU A 80 3.48 -0.14 -22.49
N LYS A 81 2.37 -0.71 -22.97
CA LYS A 81 1.02 -0.46 -22.46
C LYS A 81 1.01 -0.64 -20.94
N PRO A 82 0.28 0.20 -20.19
CA PRO A 82 0.19 0.03 -18.74
C PRO A 82 -0.43 -1.34 -18.47
N LEU A 83 0.29 -2.17 -17.72
CA LEU A 83 -0.26 -3.39 -17.14
C LEU A 83 -1.18 -2.92 -16.00
N ILE A 84 -2.43 -2.65 -16.36
CA ILE A 84 -3.50 -2.44 -15.38
C ILE A 84 -3.77 -3.84 -14.81
N LEU A 85 -3.32 -4.04 -13.57
CA LEU A 85 -3.73 -5.16 -12.72
C LEU A 85 -5.17 -4.95 -12.26
#